data_AF-G9XNC3-F1
#
_entry.id   AF-G9XNC3-F1
#
_cell.length_a   1.000
_cell.length_b   1.000
_cell.length_c   1.000
_cell.angle_alpha   90.00
_cell.angle_beta   90.00
_cell.angle_gamma   90.00
#
_symmetry.space_group_name_H-M   'P 1'
#
loop_
_entity.id
_entity.type
_entity.pdbx_description
1 polymer ?
#
loop_
_entity_poly.entity_id
_entity_poly.type
_entity_poly.pdbx_seq_one_letter_code
_entity_poly.pdbx_strand_id
1 'polypeptide(L)'
;MPRPKILYLYSQEGKEAKVSAQTQEPRTLARERHCRTASWWQDEELRRNKVKKDKHEDKNTVTTLIGEKAKFYGVGVGPGDPKLITLRAVEILQAIQVVAIPKSKMERESVAWEIAQSHCPSGVSILELEMPMTADESILQAAWQSAAEKIEAELSQGHSVAFLTLGDPSLYSTYSYLLTILRERLEPDQIETIPGITAMAAAAARVNWPLATGDEPLIVLPGIEGLEEYEHYPNLVLMKVSRNLPEVLNHVQRTGSQAVLATRVGQAGEEIRLLDPEEVLEKVDYLSLVLCRKPQS
;
A
#
# COMPACT_ATOMS: atom_id res chain seq x y z
N MET A 1 7.50 38.03 5.33
CA MET A 1 6.84 36.87 5.98
C MET A 1 7.89 35.79 6.19
N PRO A 2 8.06 35.24 7.41
CA PRO A 2 9.13 34.29 7.69
C PRO A 2 8.76 32.91 7.13
N ARG A 3 9.72 32.27 6.45
CA ARG A 3 9.59 30.91 5.88
C ARG A 3 9.57 29.87 7.01
N PRO A 4 8.82 28.76 6.87
CA PRO A 4 8.80 27.72 7.89
C PRO A 4 10.18 27.03 7.99
N LYS A 5 10.64 26.82 9.23
CA LYS A 5 11.84 26.05 9.55
C LYS A 5 11.55 24.57 9.33
N ILE A 6 12.25 23.96 8.37
CA ILE A 6 12.30 22.50 8.21
C ILE A 6 13.20 21.94 9.30
N LEU A 7 12.65 21.12 10.20
CA LEU A 7 13.43 20.35 11.18
C LEU A 7 14.02 19.13 10.47
N TYR A 8 15.34 19.13 10.28
CA TYR A 8 16.07 17.92 9.93
C TYR A 8 16.54 17.24 11.22
N LEU A 9 16.09 16.01 11.48
CA LEU A 9 16.70 15.15 12.48
C LEU A 9 17.86 14.41 11.81
N TYR A 10 19.07 14.95 11.96
CA TYR A 10 20.31 14.22 11.66
C TYR A 10 20.86 13.63 12.97
N SER A 11 20.94 12.30 13.06
CA SER A 11 21.81 11.65 14.03
C SER A 11 23.25 11.73 13.54
N GLN A 12 24.13 12.26 14.39
CA GLN A 12 25.56 12.29 14.13
C GLN A 12 26.16 10.89 14.29
N GLU A 13 26.88 10.44 13.27
CA GLU A 13 28.20 9.83 13.45
C GLU A 13 29.01 10.08 12.18
N GLY A 14 29.95 11.01 12.29
CA GLY A 14 30.87 11.36 11.22
C GLY A 14 31.96 10.32 11.06
N LYS A 15 32.30 10.02 9.80
CA LYS A 15 33.66 9.73 9.34
C LYS A 15 33.72 9.98 7.84
N GLU A 16 34.33 11.11 7.49
CA GLU A 16 34.77 11.38 6.12
C GLU A 16 35.80 10.32 5.70
N ALA A 17 35.59 9.71 4.54
CA ALA A 17 36.64 9.03 3.80
C ALA A 17 36.63 9.53 2.35
N LYS A 18 37.57 10.40 2.03
CA LYS A 18 37.97 10.68 0.64
C LYS A 18 38.60 9.42 0.06
N VAL A 19 38.06 8.90 -1.05
CA VAL A 19 38.82 8.07 -1.99
C VAL A 19 38.55 8.54 -3.40
N SER A 20 39.57 9.15 -3.99
CA SER A 20 39.73 9.29 -5.43
C SER A 20 40.19 7.96 -6.03
N ALA A 21 39.64 7.57 -7.19
CA ALA A 21 40.40 7.24 -8.40
C ALA A 21 39.59 6.38 -9.38
N GLN A 22 39.52 6.92 -10.60
CA GLN A 22 39.81 6.24 -11.87
C GLN A 22 38.89 5.12 -12.38
N THR A 23 38.26 5.47 -13.49
CA THR A 23 37.73 4.65 -14.58
C THR A 23 38.70 3.59 -15.07
N GLN A 24 38.23 2.34 -15.20
CA GLN A 24 38.74 1.36 -16.16
C GLN A 24 37.58 0.63 -16.84
N GLU A 25 37.63 0.63 -18.17
CA GLU A 25 36.76 -0.08 -19.11
C GLU A 25 36.97 -1.61 -19.08
N PRO A 26 35.99 -2.40 -19.60
CA PRO A 26 35.90 -3.83 -19.33
C PRO A 26 36.76 -4.67 -20.28
N ARG A 27 37.52 -5.62 -19.73
CA ARG A 27 38.14 -6.71 -20.51
C ARG A 27 37.18 -7.89 -20.62
N THR A 28 36.80 -8.16 -21.86
CA THR A 28 36.24 -9.42 -22.36
C THR A 28 37.22 -10.57 -22.13
N LEU A 29 36.75 -11.74 -21.67
CA LEU A 29 37.43 -13.02 -21.91
C LEU A 29 36.43 -14.17 -21.94
N ALA A 30 36.69 -15.06 -22.88
CA ALA A 30 35.79 -16.03 -23.47
C ALA A 30 35.59 -17.30 -22.63
N ARG A 31 34.51 -18.00 -23.00
CA ARG A 31 34.07 -19.31 -22.53
C ARG A 31 35.15 -20.39 -22.70
N GLU A 32 35.36 -21.19 -21.67
CA GLU A 32 35.81 -22.58 -21.80
C GLU A 32 34.84 -23.51 -21.06
N ARG A 33 34.26 -24.45 -21.82
CA ARG A 33 33.41 -25.52 -21.30
C ARG A 33 34.31 -26.67 -20.87
N HIS A 34 34.32 -26.99 -19.58
CA HIS A 34 34.82 -28.27 -19.10
C HIS A 34 33.64 -29.10 -18.55
N CYS A 35 33.38 -30.21 -19.24
CA CYS A 35 32.48 -31.26 -18.83
C CYS A 35 33.04 -31.93 -17.57
N ARG A 36 32.30 -31.92 -16.46
CA ARG A 36 32.54 -32.80 -15.31
C ARG A 36 31.23 -33.48 -14.94
N THR A 37 31.06 -34.69 -15.46
CA THR A 37 30.14 -35.68 -14.94
C THR A 37 30.74 -36.32 -13.69
N ALA A 38 29.92 -36.45 -12.64
CA ALA A 38 30.11 -37.20 -11.39
C ALA A 38 30.30 -36.37 -10.10
N SER A 39 29.19 -35.90 -9.51
CA SER A 39 29.02 -35.75 -8.04
C SER A 39 27.56 -35.62 -7.58
N TRP A 40 26.57 -35.97 -8.41
CA TRP A 40 25.14 -35.70 -8.16
C TRP A 40 24.52 -36.45 -6.98
N TRP A 41 25.17 -37.50 -6.46
CA TRP A 41 24.63 -38.32 -5.37
C TRP A 41 25.08 -37.87 -3.96
N GLN A 42 26.21 -37.16 -3.83
CA GLN A 42 26.68 -36.67 -2.52
C GLN A 42 26.10 -35.29 -2.15
N ASP A 43 25.67 -34.50 -3.14
CA ASP A 43 25.03 -33.19 -2.91
C ASP A 43 23.57 -33.27 -2.44
N GLU A 44 22.85 -34.37 -2.74
CA GLU A 44 21.45 -34.53 -2.31
C GLU A 44 21.31 -34.85 -0.82
N GLU A 45 22.25 -35.58 -0.23
CA GLU A 45 22.25 -35.88 1.20
C GLU A 45 22.65 -34.64 2.03
N LEU A 46 23.62 -33.86 1.55
CA LEU A 46 23.94 -32.55 2.15
C LEU A 46 22.78 -31.56 2.00
N ARG A 47 22.09 -31.52 0.86
CA ARG A 47 20.88 -30.68 0.68
C ARG A 47 19.75 -31.12 1.59
N ARG A 48 19.49 -32.43 1.75
CA ARG A 48 18.47 -32.95 2.67
C ARG A 48 18.80 -32.63 4.13
N ASN A 49 20.06 -32.70 4.52
CA ASN A 49 20.49 -32.35 5.88
C ASN A 49 20.50 -30.82 6.10
N LYS A 50 20.77 -30.00 5.08
CA LYS A 50 20.66 -28.54 5.14
C LYS A 50 19.20 -28.09 5.26
N VAL A 51 18.30 -28.65 4.43
CA VAL A 51 16.84 -28.40 4.50
C VAL A 51 16.22 -28.86 5.82
N LYS A 52 16.77 -29.91 6.46
CA LYS A 52 16.35 -30.32 7.82
C LYS A 52 16.88 -29.40 8.92
N LYS A 53 18.02 -28.75 8.72
CA LYS A 53 18.62 -27.80 9.66
C LYS A 53 17.94 -26.43 9.58
N ASP A 54 17.62 -25.98 8.37
CA ASP A 54 16.94 -24.70 8.11
C ASP A 54 15.51 -24.66 8.71
N LYS A 55 14.79 -25.79 8.73
CA LYS A 55 13.46 -25.89 9.35
C LYS A 55 13.44 -25.67 10.88
N HIS A 56 14.59 -25.74 11.54
CA HIS A 56 14.69 -25.45 12.98
C HIS A 56 15.18 -24.03 13.28
N GLU A 57 15.73 -23.31 12.29
CA GLU A 57 16.16 -21.90 12.39
C GLU A 57 15.02 -20.91 12.09
N ASP A 58 14.00 -21.30 11.31
CA ASP A 58 12.91 -20.39 10.91
C ASP A 58 12.08 -19.81 12.07
N LYS A 59 11.91 -20.55 13.17
CA LYS A 59 11.11 -20.05 14.32
C LYS A 59 11.78 -18.89 15.04
N ASN A 60 13.11 -18.89 15.11
CA ASN A 60 13.85 -17.82 15.78
C ASN A 60 13.91 -16.55 14.94
N THR A 61 13.98 -16.66 13.61
CA THR A 61 14.00 -15.48 12.73
C THR A 61 12.68 -14.71 12.78
N VAL A 62 11.54 -15.41 12.81
CA VAL A 62 10.21 -14.77 12.91
C VAL A 62 10.02 -14.08 14.27
N THR A 63 10.36 -14.74 15.39
CA THR A 63 10.31 -14.13 16.73
C THR A 63 11.30 -12.98 16.94
N THR A 64 12.36 -12.89 16.12
CA THR A 64 13.28 -11.74 16.18
C THR A 64 12.73 -10.52 15.40
N LEU A 65 11.81 -10.73 14.46
CA LEU A 65 11.25 -9.68 13.58
C LEU A 65 10.03 -8.96 14.21
N ILE A 66 9.13 -9.73 14.83
CA ILE A 66 8.12 -9.23 15.77
C ILE A 66 8.81 -9.20 17.13
N GLY A 67 9.35 -8.04 17.51
CA GLY A 67 10.07 -7.88 18.79
C GLY A 67 9.29 -8.45 19.99
N GLU A 68 9.96 -8.56 21.15
CA GLU A 68 9.42 -9.23 22.35
C GLU A 68 8.03 -8.72 22.82
N LYS A 69 7.62 -7.52 22.37
CA LYS A 69 6.33 -6.89 22.67
C LYS A 69 5.40 -6.92 21.45
N ALA A 70 4.16 -7.32 21.65
CA ALA A 70 3.12 -7.30 20.61
C ALA A 70 2.90 -5.90 20.04
N LYS A 71 2.71 -5.84 18.72
CA LYS A 71 2.55 -4.58 17.98
C LYS A 71 1.29 -4.56 17.12
N PHE A 72 0.79 -3.35 16.91
CA PHE A 72 -0.21 -3.01 15.93
C PHE A 72 0.47 -2.60 14.61
N TYR A 73 0.13 -3.30 13.53
CA TYR A 73 0.63 -3.03 12.20
C TYR A 73 -0.50 -2.49 11.30
N GLY A 74 -0.32 -1.31 10.72
CA GLY A 74 -1.12 -0.87 9.58
C GLY A 74 -0.50 -1.36 8.28
N VAL A 75 -1.12 -2.32 7.59
CA VAL A 75 -0.49 -2.99 6.44
C VAL A 75 -1.20 -2.62 5.13
N GLY A 76 -0.49 -1.89 4.27
CA GLY A 76 -0.90 -1.65 2.89
C GLY A 76 -0.71 -2.91 2.04
N VAL A 77 -1.80 -3.48 1.54
CA VAL A 77 -1.74 -4.73 0.74
C VAL A 77 -1.60 -4.48 -0.76
N GLY A 78 -1.60 -3.21 -1.18
CA GLY A 78 -1.60 -2.84 -2.59
C GLY A 78 -3.01 -2.71 -3.20
N PRO A 79 -3.10 -2.41 -4.50
CA PRO A 79 -4.33 -1.90 -5.13
C PRO A 79 -5.37 -2.98 -5.47
N GLY A 80 -4.98 -4.25 -5.53
CA GLY A 80 -5.80 -5.32 -6.07
C GLY A 80 -5.01 -6.58 -6.42
N ASP A 81 -3.98 -6.43 -7.25
CA ASP A 81 -3.16 -7.56 -7.69
C ASP A 81 -2.30 -8.07 -6.52
N PRO A 82 -2.44 -9.34 -6.09
CA PRO A 82 -1.63 -9.89 -5.00
C PRO A 82 -0.12 -9.83 -5.25
N LYS A 83 0.33 -9.69 -6.49
CA LYS A 83 1.76 -9.53 -6.81
C LYS A 83 2.30 -8.13 -6.54
N LEU A 84 1.43 -7.15 -6.25
CA LEU A 84 1.81 -5.78 -5.91
C LEU A 84 1.90 -5.55 -4.39
N ILE A 85 1.72 -6.61 -3.58
CA ILE A 85 2.04 -6.57 -2.16
C ILE A 85 3.55 -6.40 -1.96
N THR A 86 3.96 -5.65 -0.94
CA THR A 86 5.38 -5.45 -0.65
C THR A 86 5.96 -6.65 0.12
N LEU A 87 7.25 -6.93 -0.06
CA LEU A 87 7.93 -7.99 0.71
C LEU A 87 7.81 -7.76 2.22
N ARG A 88 7.89 -6.49 2.67
CA ARG A 88 7.71 -6.12 4.08
C ARG A 88 6.31 -6.47 4.59
N ALA A 89 5.26 -6.22 3.80
CA ALA A 89 3.91 -6.62 4.17
C ALA A 89 3.79 -8.15 4.30
N VAL A 90 4.36 -8.90 3.36
CA VAL A 90 4.39 -10.37 3.41
C VAL A 90 5.10 -10.88 4.66
N GLU A 91 6.28 -10.35 4.99
CA GLU A 91 7.04 -10.70 6.20
C GLU A 91 6.20 -10.54 7.47
N ILE A 92 5.50 -9.41 7.62
CA ILE A 92 4.64 -9.16 8.77
C ILE A 92 3.45 -10.12 8.79
N LEU A 93 2.79 -10.32 7.66
CA LEU A 93 1.61 -11.18 7.55
C LEU A 93 1.93 -12.65 7.85
N GLN A 94 3.12 -13.14 7.50
CA GLN A 94 3.57 -14.50 7.81
C GLN A 94 3.81 -14.73 9.31
N ALA A 95 4.06 -13.66 10.06
CA ALA A 95 4.39 -13.70 11.49
C ALA A 95 3.19 -13.39 12.40
N ILE A 96 2.10 -12.86 11.85
CA ILE A 96 1.01 -12.28 12.64
C ILE A 96 0.09 -13.33 13.25
N GLN A 97 -0.43 -13.03 14.45
CA GLN A 97 -1.42 -13.86 15.13
C GLN A 97 -2.85 -13.47 14.76
N VAL A 98 -3.09 -12.16 14.59
CA VAL A 98 -4.42 -11.59 14.36
C VAL A 98 -4.40 -10.67 13.15
N VAL A 99 -5.36 -10.84 12.25
CA VAL A 99 -5.62 -9.94 11.14
C VAL A 99 -6.92 -9.19 11.42
N ALA A 100 -6.84 -7.88 11.55
CA ALA A 100 -7.97 -7.00 11.71
C ALA A 100 -8.51 -6.56 10.34
N ILE A 101 -9.80 -6.80 10.10
CA ILE A 101 -10.49 -6.47 8.86
C ILE A 101 -11.61 -5.47 9.15
N PRO A 102 -11.55 -4.25 8.59
CA PRO A 102 -12.68 -3.35 8.64
C PRO A 102 -13.84 -3.90 7.80
N LYS A 103 -15.04 -3.99 8.39
CA LYS A 103 -16.27 -4.44 7.71
C LYS A 103 -17.37 -3.41 7.86
N SER A 104 -18.00 -3.05 6.74
CA SER A 104 -19.32 -2.42 6.75
C SER A 104 -20.41 -3.51 6.74
N LYS A 105 -21.58 -3.25 7.31
CA LYS A 105 -22.72 -4.21 7.31
C LYS A 105 -23.20 -4.61 5.90
N MET A 106 -22.78 -3.86 4.88
CA MET A 106 -23.16 -4.02 3.48
C MET A 106 -22.14 -4.84 2.67
N GLU A 107 -20.90 -4.96 3.15
CA GLU A 107 -19.83 -5.67 2.47
C GLU A 107 -19.77 -7.13 2.93
N ARG A 108 -19.90 -8.05 1.96
CA ARG A 108 -19.79 -9.49 2.25
C ARG A 108 -18.34 -9.94 2.40
N GLU A 109 -17.42 -9.38 1.61
CA GLU A 109 -16.03 -9.82 1.49
C GLU A 109 -15.07 -8.62 1.43
N SER A 110 -13.91 -8.74 2.08
CA SER A 110 -12.90 -7.68 2.13
C SER A 110 -11.85 -7.92 1.04
N VAL A 111 -11.77 -7.00 0.07
CA VAL A 111 -10.76 -7.05 -1.00
C VAL A 111 -9.35 -7.10 -0.42
N ALA A 112 -9.08 -6.36 0.67
CA ALA A 112 -7.77 -6.37 1.30
C ALA A 112 -7.41 -7.75 1.88
N TRP A 113 -8.40 -8.49 2.38
CA TRP A 113 -8.22 -9.85 2.85
C TRP A 113 -8.00 -10.84 1.72
N GLU A 114 -8.75 -10.74 0.61
CA GLU A 114 -8.55 -11.58 -0.58
C GLU A 114 -7.10 -11.53 -1.09
N ILE A 115 -6.48 -10.36 -1.02
CA ILE A 115 -5.08 -10.13 -1.38
C ILE A 115 -4.14 -10.79 -0.36
N ALA A 116 -4.36 -10.55 0.94
CA ALA A 116 -3.42 -10.90 2.00
C ALA A 116 -3.50 -12.37 2.46
N GLN A 117 -4.65 -13.03 2.33
CA GLN A 117 -4.93 -14.31 2.99
C GLN A 117 -3.92 -15.41 2.64
N SER A 118 -3.40 -15.42 1.40
CA SER A 118 -2.44 -16.43 0.95
C SER A 118 -1.06 -16.30 1.61
N HIS A 119 -0.78 -15.16 2.24
CA HIS A 119 0.46 -14.87 2.95
C HIS A 119 0.35 -15.08 4.47
N CYS A 120 -0.86 -15.32 4.98
CA CYS A 120 -1.09 -15.49 6.41
C CYS A 120 -0.93 -16.97 6.83
N PRO A 121 -0.55 -17.25 8.09
CA PRO A 121 -0.58 -18.60 8.65
C PRO A 121 -1.97 -19.23 8.58
N SER A 122 -2.04 -20.56 8.44
CA SER A 122 -3.31 -21.30 8.36
C SER A 122 -4.21 -21.17 9.59
N GLY A 123 -3.67 -20.72 10.73
CA GLY A 123 -4.39 -20.52 11.99
C GLY A 123 -4.51 -19.05 12.41
N VAL A 124 -4.30 -18.10 11.49
CA VAL A 124 -4.45 -16.67 11.80
C VAL A 124 -5.88 -16.39 12.26
N SER A 125 -6.02 -15.63 13.36
CA SER A 125 -7.33 -15.20 13.85
C SER A 125 -7.81 -13.99 13.06
N ILE A 126 -9.09 -13.96 12.70
CA ILE A 126 -9.69 -12.81 12.02
C ILE A 126 -10.47 -11.98 13.05
N LEU A 127 -10.05 -10.72 13.22
CA LEU A 127 -10.71 -9.74 14.05
C LEU A 127 -11.54 -8.80 13.17
N GLU A 128 -12.86 -9.02 13.13
CA GLU A 128 -13.76 -8.14 12.38
C GLU A 128 -14.05 -6.84 13.17
N LEU A 129 -13.80 -5.71 12.52
CA LEU A 129 -14.01 -4.38 13.08
C LEU A 129 -15.18 -3.71 12.37
N GLU A 130 -16.27 -3.46 13.11
CA GLU A 130 -17.45 -2.78 12.55
C GLU A 130 -17.12 -1.33 12.22
N MET A 131 -17.30 -0.97 10.94
CA MET A 131 -17.03 0.37 10.41
C MET A 131 -18.31 0.85 9.69
N PRO A 132 -19.20 1.57 10.40
CA PRO A 132 -20.49 1.96 9.85
C PRO A 132 -20.33 2.99 8.72
N MET A 133 -21.14 2.84 7.67
CA MET A 133 -21.23 3.82 6.58
C MET A 133 -22.26 4.89 6.94
N THR A 134 -21.84 5.91 7.69
CA THR A 134 -22.69 7.03 8.10
C THR A 134 -21.91 8.34 8.10
N ALA A 135 -22.61 9.46 7.97
CA ALA A 135 -22.05 10.80 8.17
C ALA A 135 -22.17 11.27 9.64
N ASP A 136 -22.86 10.51 10.49
CA ASP A 136 -22.98 10.82 11.92
C ASP A 136 -21.63 10.57 12.63
N GLU A 137 -20.98 11.67 12.99
CA GLU A 137 -19.67 11.66 13.64
C GLU A 137 -19.69 10.93 14.99
N SER A 138 -20.80 10.97 15.74
CA SER A 138 -20.88 10.31 17.04
C SER A 138 -20.87 8.79 16.90
N ILE A 139 -21.56 8.26 15.87
CA ILE A 139 -21.58 6.84 15.55
C ILE A 139 -20.22 6.38 15.03
N LEU A 140 -19.57 7.18 14.16
CA LEU A 140 -18.23 6.87 13.66
C LEU A 140 -17.19 6.82 14.79
N GLN A 141 -17.19 7.82 15.66
CA GLN A 141 -16.28 7.88 16.80
C GLN A 141 -16.47 6.68 17.74
N ALA A 142 -17.72 6.36 18.10
CA ALA A 142 -18.01 5.19 18.94
C ALA A 142 -17.52 3.88 18.30
N ALA A 143 -17.69 3.71 16.98
CA ALA A 143 -17.20 2.54 16.26
C ALA A 143 -15.67 2.46 16.25
N TRP A 144 -14.97 3.57 16.01
CA TRP A 144 -13.50 3.60 16.05
C TRP A 144 -12.96 3.33 17.45
N GLN A 145 -13.62 3.83 18.49
CA GLN A 145 -13.25 3.55 19.87
C GLN A 145 -13.40 2.06 20.20
N SER A 146 -14.54 1.47 19.85
CA SER A 146 -14.76 0.04 20.05
C SER A 146 -13.75 -0.81 19.28
N ALA A 147 -13.40 -0.41 18.06
CA ALA A 147 -12.39 -1.10 17.26
C ALA A 147 -10.98 -0.99 17.87
N ALA A 148 -10.60 0.17 18.41
CA ALA A 148 -9.34 0.34 19.14
C ALA A 148 -9.29 -0.55 20.40
N GLU A 149 -10.36 -0.60 21.19
CA GLU A 149 -10.45 -1.44 22.39
C GLU A 149 -10.25 -2.93 22.07
N LYS A 150 -10.82 -3.42 20.96
CA LYS A 150 -10.60 -4.80 20.49
C LYS A 150 -9.14 -5.06 20.12
N ILE A 151 -8.50 -4.12 19.44
CA ILE A 151 -7.08 -4.23 19.08
C ILE A 151 -6.22 -4.26 20.35
N GLU A 152 -6.47 -3.35 21.30
CA GLU A 152 -5.76 -3.30 22.57
C GLU A 152 -5.91 -4.60 23.37
N ALA A 153 -7.10 -5.21 23.37
CA ALA A 153 -7.34 -6.48 24.02
C ALA A 153 -6.48 -7.61 23.44
N GLU A 154 -6.27 -7.66 22.12
CA GLU A 154 -5.37 -8.64 21.48
C GLU A 154 -3.90 -8.36 21.81
N LEU A 155 -3.47 -7.10 21.74
CA LEU A 155 -2.11 -6.70 22.10
C LEU A 155 -1.77 -7.04 23.56
N SER A 156 -2.73 -6.88 24.48
CA SER A 156 -2.57 -7.20 25.90
C SER A 156 -2.38 -8.70 26.17
N GLN A 157 -2.85 -9.55 25.25
CA GLN A 157 -2.65 -11.00 25.28
C GLN A 157 -1.33 -11.42 24.64
N GLY A 158 -0.54 -10.46 24.14
CA GLY A 158 0.71 -10.74 23.43
C GLY A 158 0.51 -11.07 21.96
N HIS A 159 -0.68 -10.86 21.39
CA HIS A 159 -0.94 -11.08 19.97
C HIS A 159 -0.67 -9.81 19.18
N SER A 160 0.24 -9.87 18.21
CA SER A 160 0.39 -8.78 17.25
C SER A 160 -0.80 -8.77 16.29
N VAL A 161 -1.24 -7.57 15.91
CA VAL A 161 -2.43 -7.35 15.07
C VAL A 161 -2.06 -6.63 13.79
N ALA A 162 -2.41 -7.18 12.63
CA ALA A 162 -2.28 -6.52 11.34
C ALA A 162 -3.63 -5.99 10.86
N PHE A 163 -3.80 -4.68 10.81
CA PHE A 163 -4.94 -4.02 10.17
C PHE A 163 -4.69 -3.87 8.68
N LEU A 164 -5.49 -4.56 7.87
CA LEU A 164 -5.32 -4.55 6.41
C LEU A 164 -5.93 -3.31 5.78
N THR A 165 -5.19 -2.70 4.86
CA THR A 165 -5.65 -1.56 4.06
C THR A 165 -5.46 -1.84 2.58
N LEU A 166 -6.51 -1.67 1.77
CA LEU A 166 -6.39 -1.63 0.31
C LEU A 166 -5.58 -0.39 -0.12
N GLY A 167 -4.57 -0.59 -0.95
CA GLY A 167 -3.64 0.44 -1.34
C GLY A 167 -2.60 0.69 -0.25
N ASP A 168 -2.56 1.92 0.25
CA ASP A 168 -1.59 2.38 1.25
C ASP A 168 -2.29 2.92 2.52
N PRO A 169 -1.80 2.62 3.74
CA PRO A 169 -2.43 3.08 4.98
C PRO A 169 -2.42 4.60 5.15
N SER A 170 -1.50 5.33 4.50
CA SER A 170 -1.35 6.78 4.65
C SER A 170 -2.23 7.60 3.71
N LEU A 171 -2.90 6.99 2.72
CA LEU A 171 -3.68 7.70 1.71
C LEU A 171 -5.16 7.32 1.74
N TYR A 172 -6.00 8.20 2.29
CA TYR A 172 -7.47 8.05 2.38
C TYR A 172 -7.97 6.71 2.94
N SER A 173 -7.21 6.16 3.89
CA SER A 173 -7.54 4.91 4.57
C SER A 173 -8.28 5.17 5.89
N THR A 174 -9.21 4.26 6.22
CA THR A 174 -9.85 4.19 7.54
C THR A 174 -8.86 3.88 8.65
N TYR A 175 -7.70 3.30 8.32
CA TYR A 175 -6.56 3.13 9.23
C TYR A 175 -6.19 4.42 9.95
N SER A 176 -6.24 5.57 9.26
CA SER A 176 -5.82 6.85 9.84
C SER A 176 -6.62 7.24 11.09
N TYR A 177 -7.92 6.95 11.14
CA TYR A 177 -8.78 7.25 12.30
C TYR A 177 -8.43 6.38 13.50
N LEU A 178 -8.19 5.09 13.27
CA LEU A 178 -7.73 4.17 14.32
C LEU A 178 -6.32 4.51 14.79
N LEU A 179 -5.42 4.88 13.88
CA LEU A 179 -4.06 5.27 14.21
C LEU A 179 -4.04 6.47 15.16
N THR A 180 -4.91 7.47 14.94
CA THR A 180 -5.03 8.62 15.85
C THR A 180 -5.36 8.19 17.28
N ILE A 181 -6.37 7.33 17.44
CA ILE A 181 -6.79 6.84 18.76
C ILE A 181 -5.69 5.98 19.40
N LEU A 182 -5.12 5.03 18.65
CA LEU A 182 -4.13 4.10 19.19
C LEU A 182 -2.80 4.78 19.54
N ARG A 183 -2.42 5.86 18.84
CA ARG A 183 -1.23 6.66 19.21
C ARG A 183 -1.34 7.36 20.55
N GLU A 184 -2.56 7.59 21.05
CA GLU A 184 -2.78 8.14 22.39
C GLU A 184 -2.72 7.06 23.49
N ARG A 185 -2.82 5.78 23.10
CA ARG A 185 -3.00 4.65 24.03
C ARG A 185 -1.82 3.68 24.07
N LEU A 186 -1.06 3.62 22.98
CA LEU A 186 0.06 2.70 22.82
C LEU A 186 1.37 3.47 22.78
N GLU A 187 2.44 2.81 23.21
CA GLU A 187 3.78 3.35 23.08
C GLU A 187 4.19 3.44 21.58
N PRO A 188 5.00 4.44 21.18
CA PRO A 188 5.40 4.61 19.78
C PRO A 188 6.04 3.37 19.14
N ASP A 189 6.72 2.52 19.91
CA ASP A 189 7.38 1.31 19.44
C ASP A 189 6.41 0.12 19.22
N GLN A 190 5.17 0.23 19.71
CA GLN A 190 4.09 -0.75 19.52
C GLN A 190 3.27 -0.51 18.25
N ILE A 191 3.55 0.55 17.49
CA ILE A 191 2.82 0.88 16.27
C ILE A 191 3.82 0.91 15.10
N GLU A 192 3.49 0.20 14.03
CA GLU A 192 4.26 0.25 12.79
C GLU A 192 3.33 0.36 11.58
N THR A 193 3.63 1.26 10.65
CA THR A 193 2.87 1.41 9.40
C THR A 193 3.71 0.87 8.25
N ILE A 194 3.18 -0.12 7.54
CA ILE A 194 3.82 -0.74 6.38
C ILE A 194 3.20 -0.15 5.10
N PRO A 195 3.99 0.54 4.27
CA PRO A 195 3.48 1.16 3.06
C PRO A 195 3.08 0.11 2.01
N GLY A 196 2.13 0.50 1.16
CA GLY A 196 1.62 -0.29 0.04
C GLY A 196 1.56 0.50 -1.26
N ILE A 197 1.40 -0.21 -2.37
CA ILE A 197 1.25 0.42 -3.69
C ILE A 197 -0.15 1.04 -3.79
N THR A 198 -0.22 2.35 -4.06
CA THR A 198 -1.49 3.07 -4.22
C THR A 198 -2.19 2.71 -5.53
N ALA A 199 -3.52 2.80 -5.55
CA ALA A 199 -4.31 2.58 -6.77
C ALA A 199 -3.91 3.54 -7.90
N MET A 200 -3.56 4.79 -7.59
CA MET A 200 -3.12 5.78 -8.59
C MET A 200 -1.80 5.40 -9.26
N ALA A 201 -0.82 4.88 -8.50
CA ALA A 201 0.45 4.43 -9.06
C ALA A 201 0.24 3.20 -9.94
N ALA A 202 -0.63 2.29 -9.52
CA ALA A 202 -0.96 1.11 -10.29
C ALA A 202 -1.71 1.44 -11.59
N ALA A 203 -2.70 2.35 -11.55
CA ALA A 203 -3.41 2.83 -12.72
C ALA A 203 -2.46 3.53 -13.71
N ALA A 204 -1.59 4.40 -13.20
CA ALA A 204 -0.58 5.09 -14.00
C ALA A 204 0.35 4.12 -14.72
N ALA A 205 0.80 3.06 -14.03
CA ALA A 205 1.62 2.00 -14.62
C ALA A 205 0.90 1.21 -15.72
N ARG A 206 -0.42 1.00 -15.60
CA ARG A 206 -1.21 0.27 -16.63
C ARG A 206 -1.28 1.02 -17.96
N VAL A 207 -1.28 2.34 -17.92
CA VAL A 207 -1.30 3.20 -19.13
C VAL A 207 0.06 3.79 -19.48
N ASN A 208 1.12 3.42 -18.75
CA ASN A 208 2.46 3.99 -18.87
C ASN A 208 2.49 5.53 -18.82
N TRP A 209 1.68 6.13 -17.93
CA TRP A 209 1.70 7.57 -17.68
C TRP A 209 2.46 7.90 -16.42
N PRO A 210 3.47 8.79 -16.46
CA PRO A 210 3.99 9.37 -15.23
C PRO A 210 2.90 10.24 -14.60
N LEU A 211 2.70 10.12 -13.28
CA LEU A 211 1.74 10.95 -12.55
C LEU A 211 2.17 12.43 -12.51
N ALA A 212 3.46 12.70 -12.53
CA ALA A 212 4.04 14.04 -12.66
C ALA A 212 5.48 13.94 -13.18
N THR A 213 5.98 15.00 -13.80
CA THR A 213 7.37 15.10 -14.28
C THR A 213 8.01 16.44 -13.89
N GLY A 214 9.32 16.43 -13.59
CA GLY A 214 10.05 17.64 -13.21
C GLY A 214 9.43 18.34 -11.99
N ASP A 215 9.12 19.63 -12.15
CA ASP A 215 8.49 20.47 -11.12
C ASP A 215 6.95 20.54 -11.25
N GLU A 216 6.34 19.69 -12.10
CA GLU A 216 4.88 19.67 -12.26
C GLU A 216 4.20 19.23 -10.95
N PRO A 217 3.27 20.01 -10.40
CA PRO A 217 2.53 19.59 -9.23
C PRO A 217 1.56 18.45 -9.57
N LEU A 218 1.39 17.54 -8.61
CA LEU A 218 0.38 16.48 -8.61
C LEU A 218 -0.62 16.75 -7.49
N ILE A 219 -1.89 16.88 -7.83
CA ILE A 219 -2.96 17.03 -6.84
C ILE A 219 -3.77 15.74 -6.78
N VAL A 220 -3.95 15.21 -5.57
CA VAL A 220 -4.77 14.00 -5.34
C VAL A 220 -6.01 14.43 -4.56
N LEU A 221 -7.20 14.20 -5.12
CA LEU A 221 -8.47 14.68 -4.57
C LEU A 221 -9.43 13.50 -4.33
N PRO A 222 -9.94 13.30 -3.11
CA PRO A 222 -11.06 12.42 -2.83
C PRO A 222 -12.37 13.21 -2.97
N GLY A 223 -13.50 12.54 -3.22
CA GLY A 223 -14.82 13.17 -3.04
C GLY A 223 -14.96 14.45 -3.87
N ILE A 224 -14.88 14.25 -5.18
CA ILE A 224 -14.75 15.28 -6.22
C ILE A 224 -15.89 16.29 -6.10
N GLU A 225 -15.62 17.48 -5.57
CA GLU A 225 -16.48 18.65 -5.57
C GLU A 225 -15.59 19.88 -5.73
N GLY A 226 -15.99 20.86 -6.53
CA GLY A 226 -15.25 22.12 -6.72
C GLY A 226 -14.01 22.01 -7.61
N LEU A 227 -14.00 21.14 -8.63
CA LEU A 227 -12.85 20.95 -9.54
C LEU A 227 -12.42 22.21 -10.31
N GLU A 228 -13.28 23.23 -10.37
CA GLU A 228 -12.96 24.57 -10.91
C GLU A 228 -11.72 25.19 -10.26
N GLU A 229 -11.53 24.99 -8.94
CA GLU A 229 -10.40 25.54 -8.20
C GLU A 229 -9.05 24.91 -8.57
N TYR A 230 -9.07 23.77 -9.26
CA TYR A 230 -7.89 22.98 -9.58
C TYR A 230 -7.55 23.00 -11.07
N GLU A 231 -8.29 23.74 -11.89
CA GLU A 231 -8.10 23.76 -13.33
C GLU A 231 -6.70 24.21 -13.73
N HIS A 232 -6.01 25.07 -12.99
CA HIS A 232 -4.67 25.53 -13.36
C HIS A 232 -3.57 24.47 -13.13
N TYR A 233 -3.85 23.37 -12.42
CA TYR A 233 -2.87 22.32 -12.19
C TYR A 233 -2.78 21.35 -13.37
N PRO A 234 -1.57 20.89 -13.74
CA PRO A 234 -1.37 20.03 -14.91
C PRO A 234 -1.74 18.57 -14.66
N ASN A 235 -1.60 18.07 -13.43
CA ASN A 235 -1.80 16.66 -13.10
C ASN A 235 -2.75 16.51 -11.91
N LEU A 236 -3.88 15.85 -12.13
CA LEU A 236 -4.85 15.51 -11.08
C LEU A 236 -5.07 14.00 -11.00
N VAL A 237 -5.18 13.49 -9.78
CA VAL A 237 -5.70 12.15 -9.49
C VAL A 237 -7.00 12.34 -8.73
N LEU A 238 -8.10 11.90 -9.33
CA LEU A 238 -9.44 12.04 -8.78
C LEU A 238 -9.90 10.68 -8.28
N MET A 239 -10.12 10.54 -6.97
CA MET A 239 -10.49 9.28 -6.33
C MET A 239 -11.98 9.23 -6.00
N LYS A 240 -12.56 8.03 -5.99
CA LYS A 240 -13.98 7.79 -5.67
C LYS A 240 -14.93 8.50 -6.64
N VAL A 241 -14.60 8.44 -7.94
CA VAL A 241 -15.30 9.17 -9.02
C VAL A 241 -16.75 8.73 -9.22
N SER A 242 -17.13 7.56 -8.68
CA SER A 242 -18.48 7.00 -8.79
C SER A 242 -19.60 7.91 -8.29
N ARG A 243 -19.27 8.87 -7.45
CA ARG A 243 -20.24 9.83 -6.89
C ARG A 243 -20.41 11.09 -7.73
N ASN A 244 -19.43 11.44 -8.56
CA ASN A 244 -19.44 12.73 -9.25
C ASN A 244 -18.69 12.71 -10.59
N LEU A 245 -19.03 11.75 -11.43
CA LEU A 245 -18.48 11.62 -12.77
C LEU A 245 -18.85 12.77 -13.71
N PRO A 246 -20.07 13.36 -13.68
CA PRO A 246 -20.39 14.52 -14.49
C PRO A 246 -19.46 15.71 -14.25
N GLU A 247 -19.07 15.97 -12.99
CA GLU A 247 -18.12 17.05 -12.70
C GLU A 247 -16.73 16.78 -13.28
N VAL A 248 -16.27 15.53 -13.25
CA VAL A 248 -15.02 15.12 -13.89
C VAL A 248 -15.08 15.38 -15.39
N LEU A 249 -16.14 14.93 -16.07
CA LEU A 249 -16.31 15.13 -17.51
C LEU A 249 -16.34 16.61 -17.87
N ASN A 250 -17.07 17.42 -17.11
CA ASN A 250 -17.12 18.88 -17.28
C ASN A 250 -15.72 19.51 -17.11
N HIS A 251 -14.92 19.06 -16.14
CA HIS A 251 -13.56 19.54 -15.95
C HIS A 251 -12.67 19.17 -17.14
N VAL A 252 -12.74 17.93 -17.62
CA VAL A 252 -11.98 17.45 -18.78
C VAL A 252 -12.35 18.27 -20.02
N GLN A 253 -13.64 18.52 -20.25
CA GLN A 253 -14.13 19.34 -21.36
C GLN A 253 -13.62 20.79 -21.29
N ARG A 254 -13.71 21.44 -20.12
CA ARG A 254 -13.27 22.83 -19.91
C ARG A 254 -11.76 23.01 -20.09
N THR A 255 -10.99 22.05 -19.60
CA THR A 255 -9.53 22.15 -19.56
C THR A 255 -8.83 21.57 -20.79
N GLY A 256 -9.53 20.76 -21.59
CA GLY A 256 -8.94 19.98 -22.66
C GLY A 256 -7.98 18.89 -22.16
N SER A 257 -8.07 18.51 -20.89
CA SER A 257 -7.21 17.48 -20.30
C SER A 257 -7.43 16.12 -20.96
N GLN A 258 -6.37 15.32 -21.06
CA GLN A 258 -6.54 13.89 -21.27
C GLN A 258 -6.88 13.23 -19.94
N ALA A 259 -7.86 12.33 -19.93
CA ALA A 259 -8.29 11.65 -18.73
C ALA A 259 -8.40 10.14 -18.94
N VAL A 260 -7.90 9.36 -17.99
CA VAL A 260 -8.04 7.90 -17.95
C VAL A 260 -8.92 7.53 -16.76
N LEU A 261 -10.03 6.85 -17.03
CA LEU A 261 -10.82 6.16 -16.01
C LEU A 261 -10.22 4.78 -15.78
N ALA A 262 -9.91 4.49 -14.53
CA ALA A 262 -9.40 3.20 -14.09
C ALA A 262 -10.32 2.66 -12.98
N THR A 263 -10.93 1.51 -13.23
CA THR A 263 -11.87 0.83 -12.35
C THR A 263 -11.31 -0.52 -11.93
N ARG A 264 -11.42 -0.85 -10.64
CA ARG A 264 -11.02 -2.15 -10.05
C ARG A 264 -9.60 -2.58 -10.42
N VAL A 265 -8.65 -1.64 -10.37
CA VAL A 265 -7.25 -1.85 -10.78
C VAL A 265 -6.62 -3.02 -10.03
N GLY A 266 -6.16 -4.02 -10.77
CA GLY A 266 -5.57 -5.26 -10.27
C GLY A 266 -6.57 -6.31 -9.78
N GLN A 267 -7.88 -6.09 -9.94
CA GLN A 267 -8.93 -6.97 -9.44
C GLN A 267 -9.77 -7.55 -10.58
N ALA A 268 -10.65 -8.51 -10.26
CA ALA A 268 -11.63 -8.99 -11.21
C ALA A 268 -12.56 -7.84 -11.66
N GLY A 269 -12.77 -7.73 -12.98
CA GLY A 269 -13.52 -6.62 -13.57
C GLY A 269 -12.70 -5.34 -13.73
N GLU A 270 -11.37 -5.42 -13.80
CA GLU A 270 -10.52 -4.27 -14.17
C GLU A 270 -10.93 -3.70 -15.54
N GLU A 271 -11.16 -2.39 -15.57
CA GLU A 271 -11.41 -1.63 -16.80
C GLU A 271 -10.55 -0.37 -16.76
N ILE A 272 -9.80 -0.13 -17.85
CA ILE A 272 -8.92 1.03 -17.99
C ILE A 272 -9.11 1.60 -19.38
N ARG A 273 -9.53 2.85 -19.45
CA ARG A 273 -9.81 3.51 -20.74
C ARG A 273 -9.69 5.02 -20.65
N LEU A 274 -9.50 5.64 -21.80
CA LEU A 274 -9.63 7.08 -21.94
C LEU A 274 -11.10 7.48 -21.75
N LEU A 275 -11.32 8.59 -21.06
CA LEU A 275 -12.62 9.23 -20.99
C LEU A 275 -12.83 10.09 -22.23
N ASP A 276 -14.00 9.94 -22.83
CA ASP A 276 -14.52 10.89 -23.80
C ASP A 276 -15.28 11.99 -23.02
N PRO A 277 -14.94 13.28 -23.17
CA PRO A 277 -15.65 14.37 -22.49
C PRO A 277 -17.14 14.43 -22.82
N GLU A 278 -17.57 13.88 -23.97
CA GLU A 278 -18.97 13.83 -24.39
C GLU A 278 -19.70 12.55 -23.93
N GLU A 279 -19.01 11.68 -23.19
CA GLU A 279 -19.55 10.41 -22.75
C GLU A 279 -20.70 10.58 -21.73
N VAL A 280 -21.76 9.81 -21.90
CA VAL A 280 -22.83 9.69 -20.89
C VAL A 280 -22.60 8.43 -20.09
N LEU A 281 -22.01 8.58 -18.90
CA LEU A 281 -21.80 7.48 -17.98
C LEU A 281 -22.85 7.47 -16.88
N GLU A 282 -23.68 6.42 -16.84
CA GLU A 282 -24.75 6.32 -15.86
C GLU A 282 -24.23 5.94 -14.46
N LYS A 283 -23.32 4.96 -14.37
CA LYS A 283 -22.69 4.49 -13.12
C LYS A 283 -21.32 3.87 -13.38
N VAL A 284 -20.40 4.10 -12.44
CA VAL A 284 -19.11 3.40 -12.35
C VAL A 284 -18.93 2.84 -10.94
N ASP A 285 -18.12 1.79 -10.81
CA ASP A 285 -17.87 1.13 -9.51
C ASP A 285 -17.19 2.09 -8.52
N TYR A 286 -17.42 1.89 -7.22
CA TYR A 286 -16.80 2.69 -6.15
C TYR A 286 -15.26 2.66 -6.20
N LEU A 287 -14.67 1.52 -6.58
CA LEU A 287 -13.22 1.35 -6.75
C LEU A 287 -12.75 1.91 -8.11
N SER A 288 -13.16 3.14 -8.41
CA SER A 288 -12.77 3.87 -9.61
C SER A 288 -12.03 5.16 -9.27
N LEU A 289 -11.03 5.47 -10.08
CA LEU A 289 -10.29 6.73 -10.06
C LEU A 289 -10.08 7.24 -11.48
N VAL A 290 -9.82 8.54 -11.61
CA VAL A 290 -9.46 9.17 -12.87
C VAL A 290 -8.09 9.82 -12.75
N LEU A 291 -7.23 9.58 -13.73
CA LEU A 291 -5.97 10.29 -13.93
C LEU A 291 -6.20 11.37 -14.97
N CYS A 292 -6.11 12.65 -14.61
CA CYS A 292 -6.20 13.78 -15.54
C CYS A 292 -4.82 14.39 -15.76
N ARG A 293 -4.48 14.64 -17.02
CA ARG A 293 -3.27 15.34 -17.43
C ARG A 293 -3.60 16.38 -18.48
N LYS A 294 -3.20 17.63 -18.23
CA LYS A 294 -3.31 18.69 -19.23
C LYS A 294 -2.36 18.44 -20.41
N PRO A 295 -2.74 18.83 -21.63
CA PRO A 295 -1.82 18.84 -22.77
C PRO A 295 -0.62 19.71 -22.42
N GLN A 296 0.59 19.23 -22.71
CA GLN A 296 1.78 20.06 -22.61
C GLN A 296 1.72 21.09 -23.75
N SER A 297 1.72 22.37 -23.40
CA SER A 297 1.77 23.51 -24.33
C SER A 297 3.15 23.66 -24.96
#